data_AF-M7YBF9-F1
#
_entry.id   AF-M7YBF9-F1
#
_cell.length_a   1.000
_cell.length_b   1.000
_cell.length_c   1.000
_cell.angle_alpha   90.00
_cell.angle_beta   90.00
_cell.angle_gamma   90.00
#
_symmetry.space_group_name_H-M   'P 1'
#
loop_
_entity.id
_entity.type
_entity.pdbx_description
1 polymer ?
#
loop_
_entity_poly.entity_id
_entity_poly.type
_entity_poly.pdbx_seq_one_letter_code
_entity_poly.pdbx_strand_id
1 'polypeptide(L)' 'MEFVARWKDEGILESFFISVSKKDAVLIFKNVDESTVKGLIESLPYFHYMAQIAYHHLNKQF' A
#
# COMPACT_ATOMS: atom_id res chain seq x y z
N MET A 1 -1.81 8.26 -10.49
CA MET A 1 -1.70 6.78 -10.39
C MET A 1 -0.29 6.27 -10.71
N GLU A 2 0.76 7.10 -10.69
CA GLU A 2 2.13 6.66 -11.05
C GLU A 2 2.84 5.87 -9.94
N PHE A 3 2.60 6.19 -8.67
CA PHE A 3 3.26 5.53 -7.54
C PHE A 3 2.94 4.03 -7.48
N VAL A 4 1.64 3.68 -7.54
CA VAL A 4 1.17 2.28 -7.50
C VAL A 4 1.71 1.47 -8.68
N ALA A 5 1.77 2.07 -9.87
CA ALA A 5 2.31 1.43 -11.06
C ALA A 5 3.83 1.18 -10.93
N ARG A 6 4.58 2.17 -10.42
CA ARG A 6 6.02 2.04 -10.13
C ARG A 6 6.30 0.94 -9.11
N TRP A 7 5.55 0.91 -8.02
CA TRP A 7 5.72 -0.10 -6.97
C TRP A 7 5.41 -1.51 -7.47
N LYS A 8 4.48 -1.63 -8.42
CA LYS A 8 4.18 -2.90 -9.08
C LYS A 8 5.30 -3.32 -10.05
N ASP A 9 5.90 -2.36 -10.75
CA ASP A 9 7.04 -2.59 -11.65
C ASP A 9 8.32 -2.98 -10.89
N GLU A 10 8.59 -2.32 -9.77
CA GLU A 10 9.69 -2.68 -8.85
C GLU A 10 9.46 -3.99 -8.10
N GLY A 11 8.27 -4.59 -8.19
CA GLY A 11 7.93 -5.85 -7.53
C GLY A 11 7.70 -5.74 -6.01
N ILE A 12 7.62 -4.52 -5.49
CA ILE A 12 7.35 -4.25 -4.06
C ILE A 12 5.86 -4.25 -3.73
N LEU A 13 4.99 -3.98 -4.71
CA LEU A 13 3.54 -4.03 -4.55
C LEU A 13 3.01 -5.33 -5.17
N GLU A 14 2.56 -6.25 -4.31
CA GLU A 14 2.00 -7.53 -4.75
C GLU A 14 0.53 -7.38 -5.20
N SER A 15 -0.28 -6.59 -4.48
CA SER A 15 -1.69 -6.41 -4.83
C SER A 15 -2.25 -5.07 -4.37
N PHE A 16 -3.19 -4.54 -5.15
CA PHE A 16 -3.90 -3.31 -4.85
C PHE A 16 -5.40 -3.53 -4.99
N PHE A 17 -6.12 -3.39 -3.89
CA PHE A 17 -7.57 -3.53 -3.84
C PHE A 17 -8.18 -2.18 -3.52
N ILE A 18 -9.25 -1.83 -4.23
CA ILE A 18 -10.05 -0.65 -3.93
C ILE A 18 -11.46 -1.14 -3.66
N SER A 19 -12.03 -0.76 -2.52
CA SER A 19 -13.42 -1.04 -2.23
C SER A 19 -14.30 -0.42 -3.31
N VAL A 20 -15.36 -1.12 -3.70
CA VAL A 20 -16.29 -0.69 -4.76
C VAL A 20 -16.93 0.67 -4.45
N SER A 21 -17.09 0.97 -3.15
CA SER A 21 -17.55 2.26 -2.64
C SER A 21 -16.53 3.41 -2.75
N LYS A 22 -15.31 3.14 -3.26
CA LYS A 22 -14.17 4.07 -3.42
C LYS A 22 -13.71 4.79 -2.15
N LYS A 23 -14.21 4.39 -0.99
CA LYS A 23 -13.86 4.99 0.31
C LYS A 23 -12.58 4.39 0.89
N ASP A 24 -12.29 3.15 0.55
CA ASP A 24 -11.20 2.39 1.16
C ASP A 24 -10.34 1.75 0.08
N ALA A 25 -9.04 1.73 0.30
CA ALA A 25 -8.08 1.04 -0.54
C ALA A 25 -7.13 0.23 0.35
N VAL A 26 -6.84 -0.99 -0.07
CA VAL A 26 -5.90 -1.91 0.58
C VAL A 26 -4.72 -2.13 -0.36
N LEU A 27 -3.54 -1.79 0.11
CA LEU A 27 -2.28 -2.03 -0.58
C LEU A 27 -1.56 -3.18 0.10
N ILE A 28 -1.25 -4.22 -0.65
CA ILE A 28 -0.45 -5.35 -0.19
C ILE A 28 0.94 -5.20 -0.78
N PHE A 29 1.89 -4.87 0.08
CA PHE A 29 3.29 -4.82 -0.27
C PHE A 29 3.96 -6.15 0.10
N LYS A 30 5.00 -6.52 -0.66
CA LYS A 30 5.80 -7.72 -0.44
C LYS A 30 7.27 -7.36 -0.56
N ASN A 31 8.11 -8.08 0.18
CA ASN A 31 9.56 -7.90 0.12
C ASN A 31 10.02 -6.51 0.59
N VAL A 32 9.20 -5.85 1.42
CA VAL A 32 9.47 -4.54 2.02
C VAL A 32 9.01 -4.53 3.48
N ASP A 33 9.79 -3.86 4.33
CA ASP A 33 9.51 -3.70 5.75
C ASP A 33 8.48 -2.61 6.04
N GLU A 34 7.88 -2.62 7.23
CA GLU A 34 6.92 -1.60 7.67
C GLU A 34 7.47 -0.18 7.52
N SER A 35 8.76 0.04 7.83
CA SER A 35 9.41 1.36 7.71
C SER A 35 9.42 1.87 6.26
N THR A 36 9.69 0.97 5.30
CA THR A 36 9.67 1.31 3.87
C THR A 36 8.24 1.57 3.40
N VAL A 37 7.28 0.73 3.82
CA VAL A 37 5.87 0.93 3.52
C VAL A 37 5.36 2.27 4.07
N LYS A 38 5.72 2.63 5.30
CA LYS A 38 5.42 3.94 5.88
C LYS A 38 5.92 5.07 4.99
N GLY A 39 7.20 5.06 4.58
CA GLY A 39 7.73 6.11 3.71
C GLY A 39 7.05 6.18 2.33
N LEU A 40 6.66 5.04 1.77
CA LEU A 40 5.93 4.97 0.49
C LEU A 40 4.52 5.56 0.61
N ILE A 41 3.83 5.24 1.70
CA ILE A 41 2.52 5.81 2.06
C ILE A 41 2.66 7.31 2.38
N GLU A 42 3.74 7.67 3.09
CA GLU A 42 4.39 8.98 3.27
C GLU A 42 4.30 9.87 2.01
N SER A 43 4.78 9.29 0.92
CA SER A 43 4.95 9.95 -0.37
C SER A 43 3.64 10.07 -1.17
N LEU A 44 2.54 9.45 -0.74
CA LEU A 44 1.28 9.52 -1.48
C LEU A 44 0.65 10.91 -1.32
N PRO A 45 0.23 11.57 -2.42
CA PRO A 45 -0.47 12.85 -2.35
C PRO A 45 -1.82 12.76 -1.62
N TYR A 46 -2.38 11.55 -1.54
CA TYR A 46 -3.64 11.27 -0.83
C TYR A 46 -3.44 11.01 0.66
N PHE A 47 -2.19 10.86 1.14
CA PHE A 47 -1.87 10.56 2.54
C PHE A 47 -2.51 11.57 3.50
N HIS A 48 -2.47 12.85 3.17
CA HIS A 48 -3.08 13.91 3.98
C HIS A 48 -4.61 13.78 4.08
N TYR A 49 -5.25 13.06 3.16
CA TYR A 49 -6.69 12.79 3.16
C TYR A 49 -7.04 11.41 3.74
N MET A 50 -6.05 10.56 4.04
CA MET A 50 -6.26 9.25 4.64
C MET A 50 -6.53 9.41 6.14
N ALA A 51 -7.79 9.26 6.54
CA ALA A 51 -8.20 9.36 7.94
C ALA A 51 -7.64 8.22 8.80
N GLN A 52 -7.42 7.04 8.22
CA GLN A 52 -6.89 5.88 8.93
C GLN A 52 -6.03 5.02 8.00
N ILE A 53 -4.85 4.64 8.47
CA ILE A 53 -3.92 3.76 7.75
C ILE A 53 -3.61 2.60 8.68
N ALA A 54 -3.99 1.39 8.27
CA ALA A 54 -3.75 0.18 9.03
C ALA A 54 -2.64 -0.62 8.35
N TYR A 55 -1.52 -0.81 9.07
CA TYR A 55 -0.42 -1.65 8.62
C TYR A 55 -0.67 -3.06 9.15
N HIS A 56 -0.89 -4.00 8.25
CA HIS A 56 -1.08 -5.41 8.60
C HIS A 56 0.09 -6.22 8.08
N HIS A 57 0.80 -6.88 8.98
CA HIS A 57 1.84 -7.82 8.60
C HIS A 57 1.18 -9.13 8.16
N LEU A 58 1.02 -9.33 6.85
CA LEU A 58 0.54 -10.61 6.31
C LEU A 58 1.65 -11.65 6.43
N ASN A 59 1.58 -12.44 7.50
CA ASN A 59 2.40 -13.64 7.63
C ASN A 59 1.68 -14.79 6.92
N LYS A 60 2.05 -15.07 5.66
CA LYS A 60 1.58 -16.26 4.93
C LYS A 60 2.25 -17.49 5.56
N GLN A 61 1.66 -18.02 6.62
CA GLN A 61 2.02 -19.34 7.15
C GLN A 61 1.38 -20.40 6.25
N PHE A 62 2.18 -20.97 5.34
CA PHE A 62 1.95 -22.30 4.75
C PHE A 62 3.31 -22.99 4.62
#